data_AF-A0A519NVA2-F1
#
_entry.id   AF-A0A519NVA2-F1
#
_cell.length_a   1.000
_cell.length_b   1.000
_cell.length_c   1.000
_cell.angle_alpha   90.00
_cell.angle_beta   90.00
_cell.angle_gamma   90.00
#
_symmetry.space_group_name_H-M   'P 1'
#
loop_
_entity.id
_entity.type
_entity.pdbx_description
1 polymer ?
#
loop_
_entity_poly.entity_id
_entity_poly.type
_entity_poly.pdbx_seq_one_letter_code
_entity_poly.pdbx_strand_id
1 'polypeptide(L)'
;MRRFLVWSALAALVGLILAGGGYWAYWNFYARFQPVTITRNQAEIQRLLDEASWVSEGGGGQPLYVVGYRDSASTMRYDREETPKLRAGGVETRVILFARADREGQAQSTPAERATIAELWLTRDWTLYQRWTATPARNWTAAGIPQADGNLARRAVVE
;
A
#
# COMPACT_ATOMS: atom_id res chain seq x y z
N MET A 1 -57.58 -12.25 -11.12
CA MET A 1 -56.82 -12.03 -9.85
C MET A 1 -55.50 -12.80 -9.81
N ARG A 2 -55.46 -14.14 -9.97
CA ARG A 2 -54.23 -14.94 -9.86
C ARG A 2 -53.08 -14.54 -10.80
N ARG A 3 -53.37 -14.25 -12.07
CA ARG A 3 -52.37 -13.76 -13.05
C ARG A 3 -51.78 -12.40 -12.68
N PHE A 4 -52.60 -11.48 -12.18
CA PHE A 4 -52.13 -10.15 -11.75
C PHE A 4 -51.17 -10.26 -10.56
N LEU A 5 -51.51 -11.07 -9.56
CA LEU A 5 -50.63 -11.32 -8.41
C LEU A 5 -49.29 -11.96 -8.81
N VAL A 6 -49.30 -12.91 -9.75
CA VAL A 6 -48.08 -13.55 -10.25
C VAL A 6 -47.17 -12.54 -10.97
N TRP A 7 -47.72 -11.69 -11.83
CA TRP A 7 -46.94 -10.67 -12.54
C TRP A 7 -46.41 -9.58 -11.60
N SER A 8 -47.19 -9.16 -10.60
CA SER A 8 -46.72 -8.22 -9.57
C SER A 8 -45.61 -8.82 -8.71
N ALA A 9 -45.73 -10.08 -8.31
CA ALA A 9 -44.67 -10.78 -7.55
C ALA A 9 -43.39 -10.94 -8.38
N LEU A 10 -43.52 -11.28 -9.68
CA LEU A 10 -42.38 -11.38 -10.59
C LEU A 10 -41.71 -10.01 -10.78
N ALA A 11 -42.48 -8.94 -10.98
CA ALA A 11 -41.95 -7.59 -11.11
C ALA A 11 -41.22 -7.14 -9.84
N ALA A 12 -41.77 -7.44 -8.66
CA ALA A 12 -41.11 -7.16 -7.38
C ALA A 12 -39.79 -7.93 -7.22
N LEU A 13 -39.77 -9.22 -7.60
CA LEU A 13 -38.57 -10.05 -7.58
C LEU A 13 -37.48 -9.49 -8.52
N VAL A 14 -37.85 -9.14 -9.76
CA VAL A 14 -36.93 -8.53 -10.72
C VAL A 14 -36.40 -7.19 -10.20
N GLY A 15 -37.27 -6.35 -9.62
CA GLY A 15 -36.86 -5.10 -8.98
C GLY A 15 -35.84 -5.31 -7.86
N LEU A 16 -36.06 -6.30 -7.00
CA LEU A 16 -35.10 -6.65 -5.94
C LEU A 16 -33.77 -7.17 -6.48
N ILE A 17 -33.80 -8.01 -7.53
CA ILE A 17 -32.58 -8.51 -8.17
C ILE A 17 -31.79 -7.37 -8.80
N LEU A 18 -32.46 -6.44 -9.51
CA LEU A 18 -31.81 -5.28 -10.12
C LEU A 18 -31.25 -4.33 -9.07
N ALA A 19 -31.99 -4.05 -8.00
CA ALA A 19 -31.51 -3.20 -6.90
C ALA A 19 -30.32 -3.84 -6.18
N GLY A 20 -30.41 -5.12 -5.84
CA GLY A 20 -29.35 -5.87 -5.17
C GLY A 20 -28.10 -6.02 -6.04
N GLY A 21 -28.28 -6.43 -7.30
CA GLY A 21 -27.21 -6.57 -8.28
C GLY A 21 -26.57 -5.23 -8.63
N GLY A 22 -27.37 -4.18 -8.79
CA GLY A 22 -26.90 -2.82 -9.05
C GLY A 22 -26.11 -2.25 -7.88
N TYR A 23 -26.62 -2.39 -6.65
CA TYR A 23 -25.89 -1.99 -5.44
C TYR A 23 -24.58 -2.78 -5.28
N TRP A 24 -24.63 -4.10 -5.47
CA TRP A 24 -23.44 -4.95 -5.41
C TRP A 24 -22.40 -4.53 -6.45
N ALA A 25 -22.81 -4.27 -7.69
CA ALA A 25 -21.90 -3.82 -8.75
C ALA A 25 -21.31 -2.44 -8.42
N TYR A 26 -22.15 -1.48 -8.02
CA TYR A 26 -21.68 -0.14 -7.60
C TYR A 26 -20.67 -0.23 -6.45
N TRP A 27 -20.96 -1.04 -5.43
CA TRP A 27 -20.07 -1.20 -4.29
C TRP A 27 -18.76 -1.91 -4.66
N ASN A 28 -18.85 -3.01 -5.41
CA ASN A 28 -17.71 -3.87 -5.76
C ASN A 28 -16.76 -3.23 -6.78
N PHE A 29 -17.26 -2.37 -7.67
CA PHE A 29 -16.45 -1.76 -8.71
C PHE A 29 -16.07 -0.29 -8.44
N TYR A 30 -16.81 0.42 -7.59
CA TYR A 30 -16.60 1.86 -7.39
C TYR A 30 -16.48 2.26 -5.91
N ALA A 31 -17.55 2.12 -5.13
CA ALA A 31 -17.63 2.77 -3.82
C ALA A 31 -16.54 2.33 -2.84
N ARG A 32 -16.18 1.04 -2.83
CA ARG A 32 -15.16 0.50 -1.91
C ARG A 32 -13.74 0.98 -2.16
N PHE A 33 -13.48 1.59 -3.33
CA PHE A 33 -12.15 2.08 -3.72
C PHE A 33 -12.02 3.61 -3.59
N GLN A 34 -13.08 4.29 -3.15
CA GLN A 34 -13.03 5.71 -2.89
C GLN A 34 -12.12 6.02 -1.68
N PRO A 35 -11.42 7.17 -1.69
CA PRO A 35 -10.69 7.63 -0.52
C PRO A 35 -11.64 7.76 0.68
N VAL A 36 -11.18 7.31 1.85
CA VAL A 36 -11.93 7.43 3.10
C VAL A 36 -11.20 8.41 4.01
N THR A 37 -11.95 9.37 4.55
CA THR A 37 -11.43 10.26 5.59
C THR A 37 -11.27 9.49 6.89
N ILE A 38 -10.06 9.46 7.42
CA ILE A 38 -9.78 8.86 8.73
C ILE A 38 -10.30 9.79 9.82
N THR A 39 -11.27 9.31 10.62
CA THR A 39 -11.94 10.09 11.68
C THR A 39 -11.53 9.70 13.10
N ARG A 40 -10.63 8.72 13.25
CA ARG A 40 -10.16 8.20 14.54
C ARG A 40 -8.64 8.16 14.56
N ASN A 41 -8.04 8.37 15.74
CA ASN A 41 -6.60 8.27 15.99
C ASN A 41 -5.72 9.16 15.08
N GLN A 42 -6.26 10.28 14.60
CA GLN A 42 -5.56 11.16 13.65
C GLN A 42 -4.21 11.65 14.19
N ALA A 43 -4.16 12.07 15.46
CA ALA A 43 -2.94 12.53 16.10
C ALA A 43 -1.88 11.42 16.24
N GLU A 44 -2.32 10.20 16.56
CA GLU A 44 -1.43 9.05 16.67
C GLU A 44 -0.89 8.63 15.29
N ILE A 45 -1.74 8.59 14.27
CA ILE A 45 -1.32 8.30 12.90
C ILE A 45 -0.33 9.36 12.42
N GLN A 46 -0.61 10.65 12.67
CA GLN A 46 0.31 11.72 12.30
C GLN A 46 1.66 11.56 13.01
N ARG A 47 1.66 11.28 14.32
CA ARG A 47 2.89 11.01 15.07
C ARG A 47 3.69 9.85 14.47
N LEU A 48 3.03 8.74 14.12
CA LEU A 48 3.68 7.59 13.47
C LEU A 48 4.27 7.96 12.11
N LEU A 49 3.56 8.78 11.31
CA LEU A 49 4.06 9.25 10.02
C LEU A 49 5.24 10.24 10.16
N ASP A 50 5.28 11.02 11.23
CA ASP A 50 6.35 11.97 11.52
C ASP A 50 7.62 11.25 12.02
N GLU A 51 7.45 10.17 12.79
CA GLU A 51 8.54 9.32 13.29
C GLU A 51 9.07 8.35 12.22
N ALA A 52 8.23 7.95 11.26
CA ALA A 52 8.62 7.04 10.20
C ALA A 52 9.66 7.66 9.25
N SER A 53 10.63 6.85 8.84
CA SER A 53 11.49 7.21 7.72
C SER A 53 10.80 6.89 6.40
N TRP A 54 11.10 7.68 5.38
CA TRP A 54 10.49 7.58 4.06
C TRP A 54 11.50 7.93 2.96
N VAL A 55 11.23 7.43 1.76
CA VAL A 55 11.99 7.76 0.56
C VAL A 55 11.12 8.56 -0.40
N SER A 56 11.74 9.50 -1.10
CA SER A 56 11.09 10.30 -2.12
C SER A 56 12.11 10.69 -3.19
N GLU A 57 11.63 10.92 -4.41
CA GLU A 57 12.39 11.58 -5.47
C GLU A 57 12.64 13.06 -5.16
N GLY A 58 11.95 13.60 -4.14
CA GLY A 58 11.96 15.02 -3.79
C GLY A 58 11.00 15.82 -4.66
N GLY A 59 11.21 17.15 -4.69
CA GLY A 59 10.37 18.10 -5.44
C GLY A 59 9.44 18.95 -4.56
N GLY A 60 9.24 18.57 -3.30
CA GLY A 60 8.39 19.29 -2.35
C GLY A 60 6.91 19.29 -2.73
N GLY A 61 6.10 20.05 -2.00
CA GLY A 61 4.65 20.13 -2.18
C GLY A 61 3.86 19.43 -1.07
N GLN A 62 2.59 19.13 -1.35
CA GLN A 62 1.72 18.48 -0.37
C GLN A 62 2.18 17.02 -0.18
N PRO A 63 2.44 16.57 1.06
CA PRO A 63 2.90 15.21 1.29
C PRO A 63 1.78 14.20 1.06
N LEU A 64 2.09 13.16 0.30
CA LEU A 64 1.28 11.94 0.21
C LEU A 64 2.12 10.76 0.66
N TYR A 65 1.67 10.08 1.72
CA TYR A 65 2.34 8.90 2.25
C TYR A 65 1.82 7.63 1.59
N VAL A 66 2.73 6.86 1.01
CA VAL A 66 2.45 5.53 0.43
C VAL A 66 3.11 4.50 1.33
N VAL A 67 2.31 3.78 2.11
CA VAL A 67 2.80 2.78 3.07
C VAL A 67 2.63 1.38 2.47
N GLY A 68 3.70 0.60 2.40
CA GLY A 68 3.63 -0.74 1.84
C GLY A 68 4.88 -1.59 2.05
N TYR A 69 4.93 -2.72 1.36
CA TYR A 69 6.00 -3.72 1.46
C TYR A 69 6.36 -4.25 0.08
N ARG A 70 7.51 -4.92 -0.05
CA ARG A 70 8.19 -5.11 -1.34
C ARG A 70 7.40 -5.88 -2.39
N ASP A 71 6.68 -6.93 -1.99
CA ASP A 71 5.94 -7.83 -2.91
C ASP A 71 4.43 -7.50 -2.98
N SER A 72 4.01 -6.34 -2.46
CA SER A 72 2.64 -5.85 -2.61
C SER A 72 2.37 -5.40 -4.05
N ALA A 73 1.60 -6.20 -4.80
CA ALA A 73 1.24 -5.89 -6.18
C ALA A 73 0.51 -4.53 -6.32
N SER A 74 -0.34 -4.18 -5.34
CA SER A 74 -1.04 -2.90 -5.33
C SER A 74 -0.10 -1.72 -5.09
N THR A 75 0.82 -1.83 -4.13
CA THR A 75 1.80 -0.78 -3.82
C THR A 75 2.72 -0.54 -5.01
N MET A 76 3.27 -1.61 -5.59
CA MET A 76 4.15 -1.51 -6.76
C MET A 76 3.46 -0.90 -7.98
N ARG A 77 2.20 -1.28 -8.22
CA ARG A 77 1.41 -0.73 -9.32
C ARG A 77 1.13 0.76 -9.09
N TYR A 78 0.70 1.11 -7.88
CA TYR A 78 0.40 2.50 -7.51
C TYR A 78 1.62 3.39 -7.69
N ASP A 79 2.79 2.95 -7.19
CA ASP A 79 4.01 3.73 -7.32
C ASP A 79 4.42 3.93 -8.79
N ARG A 80 4.33 2.88 -9.60
CA ARG A 80 4.67 2.96 -11.03
C ARG A 80 3.71 3.85 -11.83
N GLU A 81 2.41 3.78 -11.54
CA GLU A 81 1.37 4.36 -12.41
C GLU A 81 0.87 5.73 -11.91
N GLU A 82 0.83 5.96 -10.60
CA GLU A 82 0.22 7.16 -10.01
C GLU A 82 1.26 8.15 -9.47
N THR A 83 2.40 7.69 -8.91
CA THR A 83 3.44 8.60 -8.38
C THR A 83 3.91 9.64 -9.41
N PRO A 84 4.15 9.31 -10.69
CA PRO A 84 4.53 10.32 -11.69
C PRO A 84 3.45 11.38 -11.94
N LYS A 85 2.17 10.97 -11.96
CA LYS A 85 1.04 11.88 -12.19
C LYS A 85 0.85 12.83 -11.01
N LEU A 86 0.96 12.30 -9.79
CA LEU A 86 0.86 13.07 -8.55
C LEU A 86 1.97 14.12 -8.47
N ARG A 87 3.20 13.74 -8.81
CA ARG A 87 4.33 14.69 -8.89
C ARG A 87 4.13 15.77 -9.92
N ALA A 88 3.63 15.42 -11.11
CA ALA A 88 3.29 16.41 -12.13
C ALA A 88 2.24 17.42 -11.62
N GLY A 89 1.40 17.02 -10.67
CA GLY A 89 0.44 17.88 -9.95
C GLY A 89 0.98 18.58 -8.70
N GLY A 90 2.29 18.50 -8.40
CA GLY A 90 2.90 19.17 -7.24
C GLY A 90 2.71 18.43 -5.90
N VAL A 91 2.48 17.13 -5.92
CA VAL A 91 2.41 16.28 -4.72
C VAL A 91 3.77 15.61 -4.48
N GLU A 92 4.24 15.64 -3.23
CA GLU A 92 5.42 14.91 -2.81
C GLU A 92 5.02 13.51 -2.33
N THR A 93 5.26 12.50 -3.16
CA THR A 93 5.06 11.11 -2.74
C THR A 93 6.20 10.68 -1.82
N ARG A 94 5.85 10.26 -0.60
CA ARG A 94 6.74 9.75 0.44
C ARG A 94 6.44 8.28 0.67
N VAL A 95 7.33 7.41 0.23
CA VAL A 95 7.14 5.96 0.35
C VAL A 95 7.72 5.47 1.68
N ILE A 96 6.87 4.86 2.50
CA ILE A 96 7.25 4.18 3.74
C ILE A 96 7.18 2.67 3.49
N LEU A 97 8.33 2.01 3.59
CA LEU A 97 8.46 0.57 3.37
C LEU A 97 8.65 -0.16 4.69
N PHE A 98 7.96 -1.27 4.89
CA PHE A 98 8.16 -2.14 6.04
C PHE A 98 8.37 -3.58 5.62
N ALA A 99 9.14 -4.33 6.41
CA ALA A 99 9.28 -5.75 6.25
C ALA A 99 8.06 -6.40 6.93
N ARG A 100 7.37 -7.31 6.25
CA ARG A 100 6.29 -8.04 6.90
C ARG A 100 6.84 -8.90 8.04
N ALA A 101 6.18 -8.80 9.19
CA ALA A 101 6.45 -9.64 10.34
C ALA A 101 6.11 -11.10 10.05
N ASP A 102 6.80 -12.01 10.74
CA ASP A 102 6.58 -13.44 10.63
C ASP A 102 5.15 -13.80 11.07
N ARG A 103 4.56 -14.78 10.38
CA ARG A 103 3.22 -15.27 10.69
C ARG A 103 3.28 -16.75 10.99
N GLU A 104 2.88 -17.13 12.20
CA GLU A 104 2.85 -18.54 12.63
C GLU A 104 4.22 -19.24 12.46
N GLY A 105 5.31 -18.51 12.71
CA GLY A 105 6.69 -19.00 12.55
C GLY A 105 7.19 -19.04 11.11
N GLN A 106 6.39 -18.61 10.12
CA GLN A 106 6.82 -18.49 8.72
C GLN A 106 7.28 -17.08 8.40
N ALA A 107 8.53 -16.97 7.94
CA ALA A 107 9.12 -15.71 7.50
C ALA A 107 8.35 -15.11 6.31
N GLN A 108 7.86 -13.87 6.48
CA GLN A 108 7.13 -13.15 5.43
C GLN A 108 8.01 -12.16 4.65
N SER A 109 9.26 -11.98 5.10
CA SER A 109 10.29 -11.13 4.49
C SER A 109 11.61 -11.88 4.39
N THR A 110 12.43 -11.52 3.41
CA THR A 110 13.77 -12.10 3.24
C THR A 110 14.84 -11.30 4.01
N PRO A 111 15.99 -11.90 4.37
CA PRO A 111 17.11 -11.14 4.94
C PRO A 111 17.56 -9.96 4.05
N ALA A 112 17.59 -10.17 2.73
CA ALA A 112 17.93 -9.13 1.76
C ALA A 112 16.92 -7.97 1.77
N GLU A 113 15.62 -8.27 1.86
CA GLU A 113 14.57 -7.26 2.02
C GLU A 113 14.74 -6.47 3.30
N ARG A 114 14.90 -7.14 4.45
CA ARG A 114 15.11 -6.48 5.75
C ARG A 114 16.36 -5.58 5.74
N ALA A 115 17.47 -6.08 5.20
CA ALA A 115 18.70 -5.31 5.07
C ALA A 115 18.51 -4.04 4.22
N THR A 116 17.75 -4.16 3.13
CA THR A 116 17.48 -3.03 2.22
C THR A 116 16.53 -2.02 2.85
N ILE A 117 15.48 -2.47 3.55
CA ILE A 117 14.56 -1.59 4.27
C ILE A 117 15.30 -0.81 5.36
N ALA A 118 16.13 -1.50 6.16
CA ALA A 118 16.97 -0.83 7.15
C ALA A 118 17.86 0.24 6.51
N GLU A 119 18.47 -0.06 5.36
CA GLU A 119 19.31 0.91 4.65
C GLU A 119 18.53 2.13 4.17
N LEU A 120 17.35 1.91 3.58
CA LEU A 120 16.48 2.99 3.12
C LEU A 120 15.97 3.84 4.29
N TRP A 121 15.68 3.24 5.43
CA TRP A 121 15.27 4.00 6.62
C TRP A 121 16.38 4.89 7.16
N LEU A 122 17.62 4.41 7.13
CA LEU A 122 18.79 5.14 7.64
C LEU A 122 19.27 6.24 6.68
N THR A 123 19.23 5.98 5.38
CA THR A 123 19.89 6.85 4.37
C THR A 123 18.91 7.67 3.54
N ARG A 124 17.64 7.22 3.45
CA ARG A 124 16.63 7.76 2.53
C ARG A 124 17.09 7.79 1.06
N ASP A 125 17.99 6.88 0.66
CA ASP A 125 18.55 6.84 -0.69
C ASP A 125 17.52 6.45 -1.75
N TRP A 126 17.08 7.43 -2.54
CA TRP A 126 16.16 7.25 -3.66
C TRP A 126 16.72 6.35 -4.76
N THR A 127 18.03 6.41 -5.03
CA THR A 127 18.67 5.59 -6.08
C THR A 127 18.68 4.12 -5.67
N LEU A 128 18.88 3.83 -4.38
CA LEU A 128 18.72 2.49 -3.84
C LEU A 128 17.26 2.01 -4.00
N TYR A 129 16.28 2.85 -3.66
CA TYR A 129 14.86 2.51 -3.82
C TYR A 129 14.52 2.15 -5.27
N GLN A 130 14.93 2.98 -6.24
CA GLN A 130 14.69 2.74 -7.66
C GLN A 130 15.31 1.44 -8.16
N ARG A 131 16.57 1.17 -7.80
CA ARG A 131 17.24 -0.10 -8.17
C ARG A 131 16.51 -1.30 -7.56
N TRP A 132 16.08 -1.17 -6.31
CA TRP A 132 15.40 -2.24 -5.60
C TRP A 132 14.02 -2.56 -6.17
N THR A 133 13.23 -1.54 -6.54
CA THR A 133 11.89 -1.73 -7.12
C THR A 133 11.93 -2.17 -8.58
N ALA A 134 12.95 -1.74 -9.34
CA ALA A 134 13.18 -2.18 -10.72
C ALA A 134 13.65 -3.64 -10.85
N THR A 135 14.32 -4.17 -9.82
CA THR A 135 14.82 -5.56 -9.81
C THR A 135 13.72 -6.52 -9.36
N PRO A 136 13.39 -7.61 -10.09
CA PRO A 136 12.45 -8.62 -9.59
C PRO A 136 12.84 -9.11 -8.19
N ALA A 137 11.89 -9.21 -7.26
CA ALA A 137 12.18 -9.48 -5.84
C ALA A 137 13.06 -10.73 -5.63
N ARG A 138 12.80 -11.81 -6.39
CA ARG A 138 13.58 -13.06 -6.38
C ARG A 138 15.04 -12.92 -6.83
N ASN A 139 15.38 -11.83 -7.54
CA ASN A 139 16.72 -11.56 -8.06
C ASN A 139 17.47 -10.55 -7.20
N TRP A 140 16.83 -9.94 -6.20
CA TRP A 140 17.46 -8.95 -5.35
C TRP A 140 18.26 -9.63 -4.22
N THR A 141 19.56 -9.36 -4.17
CA THR A 141 20.49 -9.98 -3.22
C THR A 141 20.96 -9.06 -2.10
N ALA A 142 20.63 -7.76 -2.18
CA ALA A 142 21.15 -6.73 -1.28
C ALA A 142 22.70 -6.66 -1.22
N ALA A 143 23.37 -6.96 -2.34
CA ALA A 143 24.83 -6.94 -2.41
C ALA A 143 25.39 -5.55 -2.03
N GLY A 144 26.34 -5.53 -1.10
CA GLY A 144 26.96 -4.31 -0.58
C GLY A 144 26.16 -3.59 0.52
N ILE A 145 24.98 -4.11 0.91
CA ILE A 145 24.18 -3.54 2.00
C ILE A 145 24.47 -4.32 3.30
N PRO A 146 24.76 -3.64 4.43
CA PRO A 146 24.92 -4.30 5.71
C PRO A 146 23.67 -5.09 6.12
N GLN A 147 23.87 -6.31 6.60
CA GLN A 147 22.78 -7.16 7.09
C GLN A 147 22.04 -6.46 8.24
N ALA A 148 20.71 -6.52 8.21
CA ALA A 148 19.90 -6.10 9.35
C ALA A 148 19.90 -7.17 10.45
N ASP A 149 19.74 -8.44 10.06
CA ASP A 149 19.71 -9.56 10.98
C ASP A 149 21.04 -9.67 11.74
N GLY A 150 20.96 -9.74 13.07
CA GLY A 150 22.14 -9.77 13.94
C GLY A 150 22.74 -8.39 14.28
N ASN A 151 22.24 -7.29 13.69
CA ASN A 151 22.62 -5.93 14.06
C ASN A 151 21.45 -5.23 14.79
N LEU A 152 21.61 -5.00 16.10
CA LEU A 152 20.57 -4.42 16.96
C LEU A 152 20.05 -3.06 16.44
N ALA A 153 20.93 -2.18 15.96
CA ALA A 153 20.53 -0.86 15.46
C ALA A 153 19.70 -0.95 14.17
N ARG A 154 20.02 -1.93 13.31
CA ARG A 154 19.32 -2.13 12.04
C ARG A 154 18.04 -2.96 12.19
N ARG A 155 17.98 -3.86 13.17
CA ARG A 155 16.73 -4.55 13.53
C ARG A 155 15.68 -3.59 14.07
N ALA A 156 16.09 -2.63 14.91
CA ALA A 156 15.19 -1.67 15.54
C ALA A 156 14.44 -0.75 14.55
N VAL A 157 14.89 -0.65 13.30
CA VAL A 157 14.21 0.12 12.23
C VAL A 157 13.40 -0.77 11.28
N VAL A 158 13.39 -2.08 11.51
CA VAL A 158 12.69 -3.07 10.67
C VAL A 158 11.58 -3.78 11.46
N GLU A 159 11.74 -3.93 12.78
CA GLU A 159 10.76 -4.48 13.73
C GLU A 159 9.90 -3.39 14.37
#